data_AF-A0A2W5TAD4-F1
#
_entry.id   AF-A0A2W5TAD4-F1
#
_cell.length_a   1.000
_cell.length_b   1.000
_cell.length_c   1.000
_cell.angle_alpha   90.00
_cell.angle_beta   90.00
_cell.angle_gamma   90.00
#
_symmetry.space_group_name_H-M   'P 1'
#
loop_
_entity.id
_entity.type
_entity.pdbx_description
1 polymer ?
#
loop_
_entity_poly.entity_id
_entity_poly.type
_entity_poly.pdbx_seq_one_letter_code
_entity_poly.pdbx_strand_id
1 'polypeptide(L)'
;MSEERSTFTTGLLAGVSAGVVLLVLCSLGIVFWARRSTADVKKGWVLVPVLVATTDVLPRTRLAREHVEVRAMPEQFVTPASVKPEQLGEVLGRPLRFVLAKGEMLTFPRVELGGVAYFARKDLAAGAPFDVDDFEARRVEADAFTVWTVREGQLEQLKGAAYERGVRSGTQLTLSDVSAIPPKP
;
A
#
# COMPACT_ATOMS: atom_id res chain seq x y z
N MET A 1 -13.12 63.62 45.56
CA MET A 1 -13.97 63.10 44.47
C MET A 1 -13.13 62.68 43.24
N SER A 2 -11.99 62.02 43.44
CA SER A 2 -11.03 61.68 42.36
C SER A 2 -10.61 60.19 42.31
N GLU A 3 -11.11 59.34 43.22
CA GLU A 3 -10.70 57.93 43.31
C GLU A 3 -11.59 56.96 42.52
N GLU A 4 -12.83 57.29 42.19
CA GLU A 4 -13.75 56.37 41.49
C GLU A 4 -13.48 56.20 39.99
N ARG A 5 -12.70 57.09 39.36
CA ARG A 5 -12.44 57.01 37.91
C ARG A 5 -11.35 56.01 37.53
N SER A 6 -10.44 55.63 38.43
CA SER A 6 -9.30 54.77 38.09
C SER A 6 -9.64 53.28 38.09
N THR A 7 -10.58 52.84 38.93
CA THR A 7 -11.01 51.43 39.01
C THR A 7 -11.80 51.01 37.77
N PHE A 8 -12.63 51.90 37.22
CA PHE A 8 -13.41 51.63 36.00
C PHE A 8 -12.51 51.52 34.75
N THR A 9 -11.54 52.41 34.59
CA THR A 9 -10.60 52.37 33.45
C THR A 9 -9.68 51.15 33.53
N THR A 10 -9.28 50.74 34.73
CA THR A 10 -8.44 49.55 34.93
C THR A 10 -9.21 48.26 34.62
N GLY A 11 -10.48 48.18 35.02
CA GLY A 11 -11.36 47.04 34.67
C GLY A 11 -11.64 46.94 33.16
N LEU A 12 -11.85 48.06 32.48
CA LEU A 12 -12.09 48.09 31.04
C LEU A 12 -10.85 47.67 30.24
N LEU A 13 -9.66 48.15 30.64
CA LEU A 13 -8.39 47.77 30.01
C LEU A 13 -8.05 46.28 30.23
N ALA A 14 -8.36 45.72 31.41
CA ALA A 14 -8.20 44.30 31.69
C ALA A 14 -9.18 43.42 30.88
N GLY A 15 -10.42 43.88 30.70
CA GLY A 15 -11.40 43.16 29.88
C GLY A 15 -11.05 43.15 28.39
N VAL A 16 -10.58 44.27 27.85
CA VAL A 16 -10.15 44.38 26.44
C VAL A 16 -8.90 43.53 26.19
N SER A 17 -7.92 43.55 27.10
CA SER A 17 -6.70 42.74 26.93
C SER A 17 -7.02 41.24 26.97
N ALA A 18 -7.87 40.79 27.89
CA ALA A 18 -8.34 39.41 27.93
C ALA A 18 -9.11 39.00 26.66
N GLY A 19 -9.98 39.88 26.14
CA GLY A 19 -10.72 39.64 24.90
C GLY A 19 -9.82 39.53 23.66
N VAL A 20 -8.80 40.38 23.55
CA VAL A 20 -7.82 40.34 22.46
C VAL A 20 -7.00 39.05 22.52
N VAL A 21 -6.53 38.66 23.72
CA VAL A 21 -5.79 37.41 23.90
C VAL A 21 -6.64 36.21 23.50
N LEU A 22 -7.91 36.17 23.89
CA LEU A 22 -8.81 35.07 23.52
C LEU A 22 -9.01 34.97 22.00
N LEU A 23 -9.20 36.11 21.32
CA LEU A 23 -9.36 36.17 19.86
C LEU A 23 -8.10 35.72 19.12
N VAL A 24 -6.91 36.09 19.62
CA VAL A 24 -5.63 35.64 19.06
C VAL A 24 -5.48 34.13 19.23
N LEU A 25 -5.82 33.58 20.40
CA LEU A 25 -5.74 32.14 20.64
C LEU A 25 -6.75 31.36 19.79
N CYS A 26 -7.99 31.83 19.67
CA CYS A 26 -8.99 31.20 18.80
C CYS A 26 -8.59 31.23 17.33
N SER A 27 -8.08 32.36 16.83
CA SER A 27 -7.64 32.47 15.43
C SER A 27 -6.42 31.57 15.15
N LEU A 28 -5.45 31.48 16.06
CA LEU A 28 -4.34 30.55 15.95
C LEU A 28 -4.80 29.08 15.98
N GLY A 29 -5.77 28.73 16.83
CA GLY A 29 -6.37 27.40 16.88
C GLY A 29 -7.05 27.00 15.57
N ILE A 30 -7.83 27.91 14.97
CA ILE A 30 -8.49 27.70 13.68
C ILE A 30 -7.45 27.51 12.56
N VAL A 31 -6.42 28.36 12.51
CA VAL A 31 -5.36 28.28 11.49
C VAL A 31 -4.56 26.97 11.64
N PHE A 32 -4.23 26.57 12.87
CA PHE A 32 -3.51 25.33 13.13
C PHE A 32 -4.34 24.11 12.74
N TRP A 33 -5.63 24.09 13.07
CA TRP A 33 -6.56 23.04 12.69
C TRP A 33 -6.72 22.96 11.17
N ALA A 34 -6.93 24.09 10.48
CA ALA A 34 -7.05 24.16 9.03
C ALA A 34 -5.76 23.69 8.31
N ARG A 35 -4.58 24.08 8.81
CA ARG A 35 -3.29 23.62 8.27
C ARG A 35 -3.10 22.12 8.43
N ARG A 36 -3.55 21.53 9.53
CA ARG A 36 -3.49 20.07 9.74
C ARG A 36 -4.42 19.33 8.77
N SER A 37 -5.65 19.81 8.58
CA SER A 37 -6.60 19.22 7.63
C SER A 37 -6.11 19.27 6.19
N THR A 38 -5.45 20.36 5.76
CA THR A 38 -4.89 20.43 4.41
C THR A 38 -3.70 19.50 4.19
N ALA A 39 -2.92 19.21 5.22
CA ALA A 39 -1.82 18.24 5.14
C ALA A 39 -2.34 16.80 4.97
N ASP A 40 -3.43 16.45 5.65
CA ASP A 40 -4.02 15.11 5.54
C ASP A 40 -4.75 14.91 4.20
N VAL A 41 -5.36 15.95 3.62
CA VAL A 41 -5.94 15.88 2.27
C VAL A 41 -4.88 15.66 1.19
N LYS A 42 -3.68 16.24 1.34
CA LYS A 42 -2.58 16.10 0.36
C LYS A 42 -1.91 14.72 0.38
N LYS A 43 -2.05 13.95 1.47
CA LYS A 43 -1.41 12.63 1.61
C LYS A 43 -1.95 11.55 0.64
N GLY A 44 -3.09 11.79 -0.02
CA GLY A 44 -3.67 10.85 -1.01
C GLY A 44 -3.47 11.22 -2.48
N TRP A 45 -2.80 12.34 -2.78
CA TRP A 45 -2.67 12.89 -4.14
C TRP A 45 -1.34 12.54 -4.81
N VAL A 46 -0.51 11.71 -4.17
CA VAL A 46 0.66 11.13 -4.82
C VAL A 46 0.17 10.24 -5.95
N LEU A 47 0.48 10.64 -7.18
CA LEU A 47 0.14 9.87 -8.36
C LEU A 47 1.17 8.77 -8.54
N VAL A 48 0.70 7.54 -8.65
CA VAL A 48 1.53 6.37 -8.94
C VAL A 48 1.12 5.79 -10.29
N PRO A 49 2.08 5.26 -11.07
CA PRO A 49 1.76 4.67 -12.36
C PRO A 49 1.16 3.28 -12.17
N VAL A 50 0.06 3.00 -12.88
CA VAL A 50 -0.62 1.70 -12.91
C VAL A 50 -0.94 1.30 -14.34
N LEU A 51 -1.08 0.00 -14.58
CA LEU A 51 -1.56 -0.51 -15.88
C LEU A 51 -3.08 -0.51 -15.92
N VAL A 52 -3.65 0.01 -17.01
CA VAL A 52 -5.09 -0.01 -17.28
C VAL A 52 -5.37 -0.58 -18.66
N ALA A 53 -6.57 -1.11 -18.86
CA ALA A 53 -7.00 -1.62 -20.17
C ALA A 53 -7.24 -0.47 -21.17
N THR A 54 -6.74 -0.61 -22.40
CA THR A 54 -6.98 0.33 -23.52
C THR A 54 -8.31 0.06 -24.23
N THR A 55 -8.77 -1.18 -24.16
CA THR A 55 -9.99 -1.71 -24.77
C THR A 55 -10.64 -2.73 -23.82
N ASP A 56 -11.88 -3.12 -24.10
CA ASP A 56 -12.48 -4.27 -23.44
C ASP A 56 -11.72 -5.55 -23.84
N VAL A 57 -11.26 -6.30 -22.86
CA VAL A 57 -10.54 -7.57 -23.04
C VAL A 57 -11.40 -8.70 -22.49
N LEU A 58 -11.72 -9.67 -23.35
CA LEU A 58 -12.54 -10.81 -22.98
C LEU A 58 -11.76 -11.82 -22.12
N PRO A 59 -12.45 -12.65 -21.31
CA PRO A 59 -11.82 -13.74 -20.58
C PRO A 59 -11.08 -14.68 -21.52
N ARG A 60 -10.06 -15.37 -20.99
CA ARG A 60 -9.18 -16.32 -21.69
C ARG A 60 -8.33 -15.72 -22.81
N THR A 61 -8.51 -14.44 -23.13
CA THR A 61 -7.64 -13.69 -24.04
C THR A 61 -6.25 -13.55 -23.42
N ARG A 62 -5.20 -13.82 -24.19
CA ARG A 62 -3.82 -13.58 -23.76
C ARG A 62 -3.54 -12.09 -23.76
N LEU A 63 -3.11 -11.55 -22.63
CA LEU A 63 -2.74 -10.14 -22.50
C LEU A 63 -1.56 -9.82 -23.42
N ALA A 64 -1.72 -8.80 -24.25
CA ALA A 64 -0.71 -8.28 -25.15
C ALA A 64 -0.43 -6.81 -24.78
N ARG A 65 0.69 -6.26 -25.29
CA ARG A 65 1.10 -4.89 -24.97
C ARG A 65 0.05 -3.86 -25.40
N GLU A 66 -0.62 -4.10 -26.52
CA GLU A 66 -1.68 -3.25 -27.07
C GLU A 66 -2.95 -3.19 -26.20
N HIS A 67 -3.18 -4.19 -25.35
CA HIS A 67 -4.34 -4.23 -24.45
C HIS A 67 -4.20 -3.33 -23.23
N VAL A 68 -2.99 -2.83 -22.94
CA VAL A 68 -2.69 -2.11 -21.70
C VAL A 68 -1.90 -0.83 -21.93
N GLU A 69 -2.22 0.20 -21.18
CA GLU A 69 -1.49 1.47 -21.14
C GLU A 69 -1.12 1.82 -19.69
N VAL A 70 -0.14 2.70 -19.53
CA VAL A 70 0.22 3.25 -18.22
C VAL A 70 -0.65 4.48 -17.95
N ARG A 71 -1.29 4.53 -16.78
CA ARG A 71 -2.06 5.67 -16.31
C ARG A 71 -1.61 6.07 -14.91
N ALA A 72 -1.51 7.37 -14.66
CA ALA A 72 -1.28 7.90 -13.33
C ALA A 72 -2.58 7.88 -12.51
N MET A 73 -2.55 7.30 -11.32
CA MET A 73 -3.70 7.21 -10.43
C MET A 73 -3.30 7.63 -9.01
N PRO A 74 -4.18 8.33 -8.25
CA PRO A 74 -3.91 8.63 -6.85
C PRO A 74 -3.67 7.34 -6.05
N GLU A 75 -2.61 7.31 -5.26
CA GLU A 75 -2.16 6.13 -4.50
C GLU A 75 -3.27 5.50 -3.66
N GLN A 76 -4.19 6.30 -3.12
CA GLN A 76 -5.35 5.83 -2.34
C GLN A 76 -6.30 4.89 -3.11
N PHE A 77 -6.28 4.90 -4.44
CA PHE A 77 -7.09 4.00 -5.28
C PHE A 77 -6.29 2.79 -5.77
N VAL A 78 -4.99 2.75 -5.50
CA VAL A 78 -4.10 1.69 -5.95
C VAL A 78 -3.96 0.66 -4.84
N THR A 79 -4.35 -0.57 -5.16
CA THR A 79 -4.28 -1.69 -4.22
C THR A 79 -2.94 -2.41 -4.35
N PRO A 80 -2.49 -3.16 -3.33
CA PRO A 80 -1.30 -4.03 -3.46
C PRO A 80 -1.42 -5.07 -4.59
N ALA A 81 -2.63 -5.42 -4.99
CA ALA A 81 -2.91 -6.35 -6.08
C ALA A 81 -2.85 -5.69 -7.47
N SER A 82 -2.76 -4.36 -7.55
CA SER A 82 -2.64 -3.62 -8.80
C SER A 82 -1.31 -3.91 -9.49
N VAL A 83 -1.35 -4.11 -10.81
CA VAL A 83 -0.14 -4.38 -11.58
C VAL A 83 0.54 -3.08 -11.94
N LYS A 84 1.79 -2.91 -11.47
CA LYS A 84 2.61 -1.75 -11.79
C LYS A 84 3.33 -1.93 -13.14
N PRO A 85 3.77 -0.85 -13.82
CA PRO A 85 4.43 -0.95 -15.11
C PRO A 85 5.67 -1.86 -15.11
N GLU A 86 6.41 -1.91 -14.00
CA GLU A 86 7.62 -2.73 -13.86
C GLU A 86 7.28 -4.23 -13.85
N GLN A 87 6.04 -4.58 -13.49
CA GLN A 87 5.54 -5.95 -13.39
C GLN A 87 4.82 -6.42 -14.66
N LEU A 88 4.81 -5.59 -15.70
CA LEU A 88 4.16 -5.91 -16.98
C LEU A 88 4.63 -7.25 -17.56
N GLY A 89 5.93 -7.54 -17.47
CA GLY A 89 6.52 -8.77 -18.00
C GLY A 89 5.91 -10.04 -17.37
N GLU A 90 5.43 -9.97 -16.13
CA GLU A 90 4.81 -11.10 -15.43
C GLU A 90 3.43 -11.46 -15.99
N VAL A 91 2.71 -10.48 -16.55
CA VAL A 91 1.32 -10.61 -16.98
C VAL A 91 1.16 -10.73 -18.49
N LEU A 92 2.14 -10.28 -19.28
CA LEU A 92 2.10 -10.42 -20.73
C LEU A 92 2.10 -11.90 -21.17
N GLY A 93 1.31 -12.19 -22.21
CA GLY A 93 1.10 -13.53 -22.76
C GLY A 93 0.23 -14.44 -21.90
N ARG A 94 -0.17 -13.99 -20.70
CA ARG A 94 -1.02 -14.75 -19.77
C ARG A 94 -2.50 -14.55 -20.10
N PRO A 95 -3.33 -15.60 -19.98
CA PRO A 95 -4.76 -15.46 -20.17
C PRO A 95 -5.41 -14.67 -19.04
N LEU A 96 -6.43 -13.90 -19.39
CA LEU A 96 -7.28 -13.17 -18.44
C LEU A 96 -8.33 -14.12 -17.83
N ARG A 97 -8.61 -14.03 -16.53
CA ARG A 97 -9.62 -14.86 -15.85
C ARG A 97 -11.05 -14.34 -16.05
N PHE A 98 -11.22 -13.03 -16.06
CA PHE A 98 -12.52 -12.35 -16.14
C PHE A 98 -12.46 -11.25 -17.22
N VAL A 99 -13.59 -10.65 -17.58
CA VAL A 99 -13.58 -9.46 -18.46
C VAL A 99 -12.77 -8.34 -17.77
N LEU A 100 -11.98 -7.62 -18.56
CA LEU A 100 -11.34 -6.37 -18.14
C LEU A 100 -11.87 -5.27 -19.05
N ALA A 101 -12.62 -4.34 -18.48
CA ALA A 101 -13.23 -3.25 -19.24
C ALA A 101 -12.21 -2.17 -19.59
N LYS A 102 -12.48 -1.43 -20.66
CA LYS A 102 -11.68 -0.27 -21.06
C LYS A 102 -11.54 0.73 -19.90
N GLY A 103 -10.30 1.13 -19.62
CA GLY A 103 -9.95 2.07 -18.55
C GLY A 103 -9.89 1.44 -17.15
N GLU A 104 -10.24 0.16 -17.01
CA GLU A 104 -10.14 -0.55 -15.75
C GLU A 104 -8.67 -0.89 -15.42
N MET A 105 -8.32 -0.79 -14.14
CA MET A 105 -6.98 -1.12 -13.66
C MET A 105 -6.74 -2.63 -13.72
N LEU A 106 -5.59 -3.01 -14.29
CA LEU A 106 -5.15 -4.39 -14.29
C LEU A 106 -4.69 -4.79 -12.88
N THR A 107 -5.20 -5.92 -12.40
CA THR A 107 -4.84 -6.48 -11.10
C THR A 107 -4.43 -7.94 -11.26
N PHE A 108 -3.52 -8.42 -10.42
CA PHE A 108 -3.03 -9.80 -10.44
C PHE A 108 -4.14 -10.85 -10.38
N PRO A 109 -5.20 -10.70 -9.55
CA PRO A 109 -6.34 -11.63 -9.54
C PRO A 109 -7.08 -11.76 -10.87
N ARG A 110 -6.99 -10.78 -11.78
CA ARG A 110 -7.61 -10.86 -13.11
C ARG A 110 -6.81 -11.71 -14.09
N VAL A 111 -5.58 -12.08 -13.77
CA VAL A 111 -4.67 -12.80 -14.67
C VAL A 111 -4.49 -14.24 -14.20
N GLU A 112 -4.42 -15.19 -15.12
CA GLU A 112 -4.00 -16.56 -14.83
C GLU A 112 -2.49 -16.59 -14.64
N LEU A 113 -2.09 -16.27 -13.41
CA LEU A 113 -0.72 -16.37 -12.94
C LEU A 113 -0.40 -17.83 -12.69
N GLY A 114 0.40 -18.45 -13.54
CA GLY A 114 1.10 -19.70 -13.26
C GLY A 114 2.60 -19.44 -13.28
N GLY A 115 3.39 -20.16 -12.50
CA GLY A 115 4.79 -19.79 -12.33
C GLY A 115 5.57 -20.70 -11.40
N VAL A 116 6.69 -20.17 -10.93
CA VAL A 116 7.51 -20.81 -9.91
C VAL A 116 6.99 -20.35 -8.54
N ALA A 117 6.59 -21.31 -7.71
CA ALA A 117 6.31 -21.11 -6.30
C ALA A 117 7.38 -21.82 -5.47
N TYR A 118 7.58 -21.34 -4.25
CA TYR A 118 8.62 -21.83 -3.36
C TYR A 118 8.03 -22.72 -2.28
N PHE A 119 8.61 -23.89 -2.08
CA PHE A 119 8.16 -24.87 -1.10
C PHE A 119 9.25 -25.10 -0.06
N ALA A 120 8.88 -25.14 1.22
CA ALA A 120 9.84 -25.37 2.30
C ALA A 120 10.47 -26.76 2.16
N ARG A 121 11.81 -26.85 2.20
CA ARG A 121 12.54 -28.13 2.16
C ARG A 121 12.45 -28.87 3.50
N LYS A 122 12.35 -28.11 4.60
CA LYS A 122 12.32 -28.60 5.98
C LYS A 122 11.25 -27.89 6.80
N ASP A 123 11.01 -28.37 8.01
CA ASP A 123 10.20 -27.64 8.97
C ASP A 123 10.96 -26.40 9.46
N LEU A 124 10.29 -25.25 9.41
CA LEU A 124 10.81 -23.95 9.78
C LEU A 124 10.04 -23.43 10.99
N ALA A 125 10.74 -23.00 12.02
CA ALA A 125 10.13 -22.51 13.25
C ALA A 125 9.71 -21.04 13.12
N ALA A 126 8.65 -20.65 13.83
CA ALA A 126 8.30 -19.24 14.00
C ALA A 126 9.46 -18.48 14.64
N GLY A 127 9.74 -17.27 14.16
CA GLY A 127 10.85 -16.43 14.60
C GLY A 127 12.23 -16.83 14.07
N ALA A 128 12.37 -17.96 13.38
CA ALA A 128 13.63 -18.30 12.72
C ALA A 128 13.94 -17.29 11.58
N PRO A 129 15.23 -17.01 11.31
CA PRO A 129 15.60 -16.14 10.21
C PRO A 129 15.21 -16.76 8.88
N PHE A 130 14.71 -15.93 7.97
CA PHE A 130 14.40 -16.32 6.61
C PHE A 130 15.69 -16.57 5.82
N ASP A 131 15.79 -17.75 5.22
CA ASP A 131 16.86 -18.14 4.31
C ASP A 131 16.25 -18.65 3.00
N VAL A 132 16.82 -18.21 1.87
CA VAL A 132 16.40 -18.60 0.54
C VAL A 132 16.67 -20.08 0.29
N ASP A 133 17.76 -20.60 0.83
CA ASP A 133 18.20 -22.00 0.63
C ASP A 133 17.26 -23.02 1.28
N ASP A 134 16.42 -22.57 2.21
CA ASP A 134 15.39 -23.40 2.86
C ASP A 134 14.22 -23.73 1.93
N PHE A 135 14.19 -23.16 0.73
CA PHE A 135 13.12 -23.34 -0.23
C PHE A 135 13.58 -24.01 -1.52
N GLU A 136 12.62 -24.66 -2.16
CA GLU A 136 12.77 -25.15 -3.52
C GLU A 136 11.73 -24.57 -4.46
N ALA A 137 12.22 -24.14 -5.62
CA ALA A 137 11.40 -23.68 -6.72
C ALA A 137 10.68 -24.87 -7.36
N ARG A 138 9.34 -24.83 -7.37
CA ARG A 138 8.51 -25.77 -8.13
C ARG A 138 7.61 -24.99 -9.07
N ARG A 139 7.47 -25.48 -10.30
CA ARG A 139 6.48 -24.93 -11.23
C ARG A 139 5.10 -25.41 -10.78
N VAL A 140 4.17 -24.47 -10.64
CA VAL A 140 2.79 -24.76 -10.25
C VAL A 140 1.82 -24.16 -11.26
N GLU A 141 0.66 -24.80 -11.34
CA GLU A 141 -0.46 -24.35 -12.17
C GLU A 141 -1.09 -23.07 -11.61
N ALA A 142 -1.91 -22.42 -12.44
CA ALA A 142 -2.43 -21.09 -12.12
C ALA A 142 -3.44 -21.06 -10.95
N ASP A 143 -4.06 -22.19 -10.64
CA ASP A 143 -4.98 -22.37 -9.52
C ASP A 143 -4.28 -22.43 -8.17
N ALA A 144 -3.05 -22.96 -8.12
CA ALA A 144 -2.20 -22.99 -6.93
C ALA A 144 -1.49 -21.65 -6.65
N PHE A 145 -1.45 -20.74 -7.63
CA PHE A 145 -0.85 -19.42 -7.49
C PHE A 145 -1.87 -18.41 -6.93
N THR A 146 -1.60 -17.91 -5.72
CA THR A 146 -2.41 -16.86 -5.08
C THR A 146 -1.67 -15.52 -5.10
N VAL A 147 -2.38 -14.42 -4.82
CA VAL A 147 -1.77 -13.08 -4.66
C VAL A 147 -0.70 -13.08 -3.56
N TRP A 148 -0.87 -13.96 -2.57
CA TRP A 148 0.04 -14.11 -1.44
C TRP A 148 1.22 -15.03 -1.73
N THR A 149 1.27 -15.69 -2.88
CA THR A 149 2.40 -16.57 -3.23
C THR A 149 3.66 -15.76 -3.44
N VAL A 150 4.74 -16.15 -2.76
CA VAL A 150 6.06 -15.51 -2.94
C VAL A 150 6.60 -15.88 -4.31
N ARG A 151 6.99 -14.86 -5.08
CA ARG A 151 7.50 -14.98 -6.46
C ARG A 151 9.02 -14.90 -6.49
N GLU A 152 9.60 -15.30 -7.62
CA GLU A 152 11.05 -15.34 -7.83
C GLU A 152 11.74 -14.01 -7.52
N GLY A 153 11.19 -12.88 -7.98
CA GLY A 153 11.73 -11.55 -7.68
C GLY A 153 11.51 -11.05 -6.24
N GLN A 154 10.68 -11.73 -5.45
CA GLN A 154 10.36 -11.34 -4.07
C GLN A 154 11.18 -12.12 -3.04
N LEU A 155 11.65 -13.32 -3.37
CA LEU A 155 12.33 -14.20 -2.43
C LEU A 155 13.59 -13.55 -1.83
N GLU A 156 14.39 -12.89 -2.66
CA GLU A 156 15.58 -12.14 -2.23
C GLU A 156 15.24 -10.94 -1.33
N GLN A 157 14.07 -10.33 -1.51
CA GLN A 157 13.63 -9.18 -0.70
C GLN A 157 13.25 -9.59 0.72
N LEU A 158 12.98 -10.88 0.96
CA LEU A 158 12.63 -11.43 2.26
C LEU A 158 13.88 -11.81 3.08
N LYS A 159 15.08 -11.72 2.50
CA LYS A 159 16.33 -12.05 3.19
C LYS A 159 16.50 -11.20 4.46
N GLY A 160 16.68 -11.87 5.59
CA GLY A 160 16.82 -11.21 6.90
C GLY A 160 15.49 -10.89 7.60
N ALA A 161 14.35 -11.19 6.97
CA ALA A 161 13.08 -11.25 7.69
C ALA A 161 13.03 -12.47 8.63
N ALA A 162 12.01 -12.53 9.48
CA ALA A 162 11.74 -13.70 10.31
C ALA A 162 10.38 -14.30 9.97
N TYR A 163 10.24 -15.61 10.15
CA TYR A 163 8.95 -16.27 9.96
C TYR A 163 7.94 -15.85 11.03
N GLU A 164 6.74 -15.42 10.64
CA GLU A 164 5.68 -15.09 11.60
C GLU A 164 5.11 -16.34 12.27
N ARG A 165 5.11 -17.45 11.54
CA ARG A 165 4.59 -18.74 12.00
C ARG A 165 5.47 -19.88 11.50
N GLY A 166 5.32 -21.05 12.13
CA GLY A 166 6.01 -22.24 11.66
C GLY A 166 5.51 -22.67 10.28
N VAL A 167 6.42 -23.01 9.38
CA VAL A 167 6.13 -23.52 8.02
C VAL A 167 6.59 -24.96 7.95
N ARG A 168 5.70 -25.88 7.55
CA ARG A 168 6.06 -27.30 7.45
C ARG A 168 6.76 -27.59 6.13
N SER A 169 7.63 -28.60 6.13
CA SER A 169 8.23 -29.16 4.92
C SER A 169 7.15 -29.49 3.89
N GLY A 170 7.44 -29.15 2.63
CA GLY A 170 6.53 -29.31 1.50
C GLY A 170 5.38 -28.30 1.42
N THR A 171 5.31 -27.32 2.33
CA THR A 171 4.31 -26.24 2.29
C THR A 171 4.76 -25.11 1.37
N GLN A 172 3.83 -24.56 0.58
CA GLN A 172 4.08 -23.39 -0.26
C GLN A 172 4.27 -22.14 0.60
N LEU A 173 5.33 -21.39 0.29
CA LEU A 173 5.66 -20.13 0.93
C LEU A 173 4.70 -19.02 0.46
N THR A 174 4.13 -18.33 1.44
CA THR A 174 3.27 -17.17 1.23
C THR A 174 3.81 -15.95 1.96
N LEU A 175 3.44 -14.75 1.50
CA LEU A 175 3.82 -13.50 2.14
C LEU A 175 3.31 -13.38 3.58
N SER A 176 2.26 -14.13 3.96
CA SER A 176 1.78 -14.21 5.34
C SER A 176 2.64 -15.09 6.25
N ASP A 177 3.60 -15.83 5.70
CA ASP A 177 4.51 -16.67 6.51
C ASP A 177 5.71 -15.87 7.02
N VAL A 178 5.96 -14.68 6.46
CA VAL A 178 7.18 -13.90 6.68
C VAL A 178 6.81 -12.48 7.08
N SER A 179 7.42 -11.97 8.14
CA SER A 179 7.18 -10.59 8.58
C SER A 179 7.74 -9.65 7.51
N ALA A 180 6.88 -8.82 6.91
CA ALA A 180 7.26 -7.84 5.89
C ALA A 180 8.19 -6.73 6.42
N ILE A 181 8.48 -6.72 7.73
CA ILE A 181 9.25 -5.70 8.42
C ILE A 181 10.41 -6.40 9.13
N PRO A 182 11.68 -6.15 8.75
CA PRO A 182 12.80 -6.55 9.59
C PRO A 182 12.62 -5.86 10.96
N PRO A 183 12.81 -6.55 12.10
CA PRO A 183 12.74 -5.89 13.39
C PRO A 183 13.66 -4.67 13.36
N LYS A 184 13.11 -3.49 13.66
CA LYS A 184 13.93 -2.28 13.79
C LYS A 184 15.01 -2.57 14.85
N PRO A 185 16.28 -2.19 14.58
CA PRO A 185 17.34 -2.32 15.57
C PRO A 185 17.03 -1.52 16.84
#